data_AF-A0A6M0F2X7-F1
#
_entry.id   AF-A0A6M0F2X7-F1
#
_cell.length_a   1.000
_cell.length_b   1.000
_cell.length_c   1.000
_cell.angle_alpha   90.00
_cell.angle_beta   90.00
_cell.angle_gamma   90.00
#
_symmetry.space_group_name_H-M   'P 1'
#
loop_
_entity.id
_entity.type
_entity.pdbx_description
1 polymer ?
#
loop_
_entity_poly.entity_id
_entity_poly.type
_entity_poly.pdbx_seq_one_letter_code
_entity_poly.pdbx_strand_id
1 'polypeptide(L)'
;MQFALREYIGRLTLDELLENKESISAYVKEALDEKASGLGVVINGCGVKDIILPGDMKEIMNQVLIAQKQAQANVIMRREETASTRSLLNTAKLMEDNEMLFKLKEMEYVEKIADKIGEITVAGNGQIIDQLKGIFTPSK
;
A
#
# COMPACT_ATOMS: atom_id res chain seq x y z
N MET A 1 39.61 20.71 -1.43
CA MET A 1 38.14 20.56 -1.42
C MET A 1 37.65 19.36 -2.23
N GLN A 2 37.92 19.26 -3.54
CA GLN A 2 37.37 18.18 -4.38
C GLN A 2 37.74 16.74 -3.96
N PHE A 3 38.98 16.49 -3.50
CA PHE A 3 39.41 15.15 -3.09
C PHE A 3 38.69 14.64 -1.83
N ALA A 4 38.51 15.49 -0.81
CA ALA A 4 37.81 15.12 0.42
C ALA A 4 36.32 14.82 0.17
N LEU A 5 35.70 15.61 -0.72
CA LEU A 5 34.30 15.40 -1.11
C LEU A 5 34.12 14.09 -1.90
N ARG A 6 35.07 13.79 -2.81
CA ARG A 6 35.07 12.56 -3.60
C ARG A 6 35.27 11.32 -2.73
N GLU A 7 36.17 11.38 -1.75
CA GLU A 7 36.42 10.26 -0.84
C GLU A 7 35.21 9.98 0.07
N TYR A 8 34.54 11.02 0.54
CA TYR A 8 33.34 10.87 1.36
C TYR A 8 32.16 10.30 0.58
N ILE A 9 31.89 10.84 -0.63
CA ILE A 9 30.82 10.35 -1.50
C ILE A 9 31.08 8.91 -1.97
N GLY A 10 32.33 8.52 -2.18
CA GLY A 10 32.69 7.17 -2.63
C GLY A 10 32.46 6.06 -1.58
N ARG A 11 32.25 6.41 -0.31
CA ARG A 11 32.01 5.46 0.79
C ARG A 11 30.53 5.28 1.12
N LEU A 12 29.66 6.13 0.58
CA LEU A 12 28.23 6.14 0.87
C LEU A 12 27.44 5.57 -0.30
N THR A 13 26.35 4.89 0.01
CA THR A 13 25.38 4.49 -1.00
C THR A 13 24.58 5.71 -1.46
N LEU A 14 24.04 5.66 -2.68
CA LEU A 14 23.30 6.80 -3.24
C LEU A 14 22.06 7.15 -2.41
N ASP A 15 21.37 6.15 -1.87
CA ASP A 15 20.21 6.36 -1.00
C ASP A 15 20.60 7.12 0.28
N GLU A 16 21.72 6.76 0.91
CA GLU A 16 22.25 7.48 2.09
C GLU A 16 22.66 8.92 1.76
N LEU A 17 23.19 9.17 0.56
CA LEU A 17 23.54 10.51 0.09
C LEU A 17 22.30 11.39 -0.11
N LEU A 18 21.20 10.80 -0.60
CA LEU A 18 19.94 11.49 -0.80
C LEU A 18 19.21 11.77 0.51
N GLU A 19 19.26 10.82 1.45
CA GLU A 19 18.59 10.94 2.76
C GLU A 19 19.35 11.88 3.72
N ASN A 20 20.68 11.89 3.67
CA ASN A 20 21.52 12.59 4.64
C ASN A 20 22.30 13.78 4.07
N LYS A 21 21.69 14.60 3.21
CA LYS A 21 22.34 15.77 2.57
C LYS A 21 22.95 16.76 3.58
N GLU A 22 22.32 16.96 4.73
CA GLU A 22 22.83 17.84 5.80
C GLU A 22 24.09 17.27 6.45
N SER A 23 24.16 15.96 6.65
CA SER A 23 25.34 15.30 7.24
C SER A 23 26.59 15.45 6.36
N ILE A 24 26.43 15.37 5.03
CA ILE A 24 27.51 15.57 4.06
C ILE A 24 28.08 16.97 4.20
N SER A 25 27.20 17.95 4.38
CA SER A 25 27.56 19.37 4.49
C SER A 25 28.40 19.62 5.74
N ALA A 26 28.04 19.00 6.87
CA ALA A 26 28.76 19.10 8.14
C ALA A 26 30.15 18.43 8.06
N TYR A 27 30.22 17.20 7.55
CA TYR A 27 31.48 16.47 7.41
C TYR A 27 32.49 17.22 6.51
N VAL A 28 32.02 17.74 5.38
CA VAL A 28 32.86 18.47 4.44
C VAL A 28 33.35 19.79 5.06
N LYS A 29 32.52 20.46 5.88
CA LYS A 29 32.92 21.68 6.59
C LYS A 29 34.06 21.39 7.55
N GLU A 30 33.96 20.36 8.38
CA GLU A 30 34.98 19.99 9.36
C GLU A 30 36.32 19.66 8.69
N ALA A 31 36.29 18.83 7.65
CA ALA A 31 37.49 18.46 6.89
C ALA A 31 38.14 19.64 6.12
N LEU A 32 37.38 20.69 5.84
CA LEU A 32 37.88 21.91 5.20
C LEU A 32 38.40 22.93 6.20
N ASP A 33 37.79 23.03 7.38
CA ASP A 33 38.17 24.00 8.42
C ASP A 33 39.58 23.71 8.97
N GLU A 34 39.92 22.43 9.12
CA GLU A 34 41.27 21.97 9.50
C GLU A 34 42.32 22.45 8.49
N LYS A 35 42.02 22.39 7.19
CA LYS A 35 42.92 22.84 6.12
C LYS A 35 42.94 24.36 5.95
N ALA A 36 41.82 25.03 6.21
CA ALA A 36 41.67 26.48 6.07
C ALA A 36 42.36 27.24 7.22
N SER A 37 42.37 26.66 8.42
CA SER A 37 43.11 27.17 9.58
C SER A 37 44.61 27.30 9.31
N GLY A 38 45.19 26.35 8.58
CA GLY A 38 46.60 26.40 8.14
C GLY A 38 46.91 27.48 7.11
N LEU A 39 45.88 28.07 6.48
CA LEU A 39 46.00 29.13 5.47
C LEU A 39 45.52 30.50 5.98
N GLY A 40 45.03 30.58 7.23
CA GLY A 40 44.51 31.82 7.81
C GLY A 40 43.15 32.27 7.27
N VAL A 41 42.37 31.35 6.69
CA VAL A 41 41.05 31.63 6.10
C VAL A 41 39.95 30.97 6.92
N VAL A 42 38.83 31.68 7.14
CA VAL A 42 37.66 31.16 7.86
C VAL A 42 36.55 30.79 6.88
N ILE A 43 35.96 29.61 7.02
CA ILE A 43 34.87 29.14 6.16
C ILE A 43 33.52 29.40 6.84
N ASN A 44 32.77 30.39 6.33
CA ASN A 44 31.46 30.76 6.89
C ASN A 44 30.37 29.70 6.63
N GLY A 45 30.46 28.94 5.53
CA GLY A 45 29.45 27.94 5.18
C GLY A 45 29.87 27.05 4.02
N CYS A 46 29.39 25.80 4.06
CA CYS A 46 29.60 24.77 3.05
C CYS A 46 28.29 24.01 2.86
N GLY A 47 27.91 23.74 1.61
CA GLY A 47 26.70 22.98 1.27
C GLY A 47 26.78 22.35 -0.12
N VAL A 48 26.06 21.25 -0.30
CA VAL A 48 25.96 20.57 -1.59
C VAL A 48 24.87 21.25 -2.43
N LYS A 49 25.27 21.85 -3.55
CA LYS A 49 24.34 22.52 -4.47
C LYS A 49 23.51 21.49 -5.24
N ASP A 50 24.14 20.76 -6.15
CA ASP A 50 23.48 19.80 -7.04
C ASP A 50 24.23 18.46 -7.05
N ILE A 51 23.50 17.35 -6.97
CA ILE A 51 24.02 15.99 -7.25
C ILE A 51 23.48 15.61 -8.62
N ILE A 52 24.35 15.62 -9.63
CA ILE A 52 23.98 15.24 -10.99
C ILE A 52 24.33 13.76 -11.18
N LEU A 53 23.29 12.94 -11.25
CA LEU A 53 23.39 11.54 -11.59
C LEU A 53 23.49 11.38 -13.11
N PRO A 54 24.43 10.58 -13.64
CA PRO A 54 24.42 10.18 -15.05
C PRO A 54 23.08 9.53 -15.43
N GLY A 55 22.64 9.72 -16.67
CA GLY A 55 21.35 9.22 -17.17
C GLY A 55 21.14 7.73 -16.91
N ASP A 56 22.13 6.91 -17.25
CA ASP A 56 22.08 5.45 -17.12
C ASP A 56 21.84 4.98 -15.66
N MET A 57 22.47 5.66 -14.69
CA MET A 57 22.31 5.32 -13.27
C MET A 57 20.90 5.64 -12.76
N LYS A 58 20.32 6.76 -13.22
CA LYS A 58 18.95 7.15 -12.87
C LYS A 58 17.92 6.14 -13.37
N GLU A 59 18.11 5.61 -14.57
CA GLU A 59 17.22 4.59 -15.14
C GLU A 59 17.28 3.28 -14.35
N ILE A 60 18.47 2.77 -14.08
CA ILE A 60 18.66 1.54 -13.30
C ILE A 60 18.06 1.69 -11.90
N MET A 61 18.31 2.83 -11.24
CA MET A 61 17.78 3.09 -9.91
C MET A 61 16.25 3.11 -9.90
N ASN A 62 15.63 3.79 -10.86
CA ASN A 62 14.17 3.79 -10.98
C ASN A 62 13.61 2.38 -11.20
N GLN A 63 14.27 1.56 -12.03
CA GLN A 63 13.86 0.17 -12.24
C GLN A 63 13.94 -0.65 -10.95
N VAL A 64 15.04 -0.54 -10.20
CA VAL A 64 15.22 -1.25 -8.93
C VAL A 64 14.20 -0.78 -7.88
N LEU A 65 13.99 0.53 -7.78
CA LEU A 65 13.03 1.12 -6.84
C LEU A 65 11.61 0.65 -7.14
N ILE A 66 11.21 0.67 -8.41
CA ILE A 66 9.90 0.17 -8.84
C ILE A 66 9.76 -1.32 -8.51
N ALA A 67 10.78 -2.13 -8.81
CA ALA A 67 10.76 -3.56 -8.50
C ALA A 67 10.64 -3.84 -6.99
N GLN A 68 11.37 -3.10 -6.16
CA GLN A 68 11.28 -3.21 -4.70
C GLN A 68 9.91 -2.81 -4.18
N LYS A 69 9.35 -1.67 -4.64
CA LYS A 69 8.02 -1.21 -4.24
C LYS A 69 6.93 -2.18 -4.68
N GLN A 70 7.04 -2.72 -5.89
CA GLN A 70 6.11 -3.73 -6.39
C GLN A 70 6.19 -5.03 -5.57
N ALA A 71 7.40 -5.47 -5.22
CA ALA A 71 7.58 -6.64 -4.37
C ALA A 71 6.98 -6.43 -2.97
N GLN A 72 7.20 -5.26 -2.37
CA GLN A 72 6.59 -4.88 -1.09
C GLN A 72 5.06 -4.88 -1.18
N ALA A 73 4.49 -4.26 -2.22
CA ALA A 73 3.05 -4.22 -2.45
C ALA A 73 2.46 -5.63 -2.60
N ASN A 74 3.12 -6.51 -3.37
CA ASN A 74 2.69 -7.89 -3.55
C ASN A 74 2.68 -8.67 -2.22
N VAL A 75 3.68 -8.49 -1.37
CA VAL A 75 3.72 -9.16 -0.05
C VAL A 75 2.57 -8.71 0.83
N ILE A 76 2.25 -7.41 0.84
CA ILE A 76 1.12 -6.86 1.61
C ILE A 76 -0.20 -7.43 1.08
N MET A 77 -0.42 -7.35 -0.23
CA MET A 77 -1.63 -7.88 -0.87
C MET A 77 -1.83 -9.36 -0.57
N ARG A 78 -0.78 -10.19 -0.70
CA ARG A 78 -0.86 -11.63 -0.38
C ARG A 78 -1.19 -11.90 1.08
N ARG A 79 -0.65 -11.10 2.01
CA ARG A 79 -0.96 -11.21 3.44
C ARG A 79 -2.43 -10.85 3.71
N GLU A 80 -2.91 -9.77 3.10
CA GLU A 80 -4.30 -9.33 3.21
C GLU A 80 -5.27 -10.36 2.61
N GLU A 81 -4.98 -10.89 1.43
CA GLU A 81 -5.74 -11.97 0.78
C GLU A 81 -5.84 -13.20 1.68
N THR A 82 -4.72 -13.62 2.28
CA THR A 82 -4.68 -14.78 3.18
C THR A 82 -5.47 -14.54 4.45
N ALA A 83 -5.34 -13.35 5.05
CA ALA A 83 -6.08 -12.97 6.25
C ALA A 83 -7.59 -12.92 5.98
N SER A 84 -7.99 -12.32 4.86
CA SER A 84 -9.39 -12.27 4.41
C SER A 84 -9.94 -13.68 4.16
N THR A 85 -9.23 -14.52 3.42
CA THR A 85 -9.64 -15.90 3.12
C THR A 85 -9.78 -16.73 4.40
N ARG A 86 -8.86 -16.59 5.35
CA ARG A 86 -8.95 -17.27 6.65
C ARG A 86 -10.16 -16.79 7.45
N SER A 87 -10.46 -15.50 7.43
CA SER A 87 -11.65 -14.94 8.08
C SER A 87 -12.93 -15.52 7.46
N LEU A 88 -13.02 -15.53 6.13
CA LEU A 88 -14.15 -16.10 5.40
C LEU A 88 -14.33 -17.60 5.69
N LEU A 89 -13.24 -18.36 5.75
CA LEU A 89 -13.28 -19.78 6.11
C LEU A 89 -13.85 -19.99 7.53
N ASN A 90 -13.42 -19.16 8.49
CA ASN A 90 -13.95 -19.22 9.84
C ASN A 90 -15.44 -18.85 9.88
N THR A 91 -15.86 -17.83 9.12
CA THR A 91 -17.28 -17.48 9.00
C THR A 91 -18.09 -18.62 8.39
N ALA A 92 -17.60 -19.26 7.33
CA ALA A 92 -18.26 -20.41 6.71
C ALA A 92 -18.42 -21.58 7.68
N LYS A 93 -17.38 -21.91 8.45
CA LYS A 93 -17.47 -22.94 9.50
C LYS A 93 -18.51 -22.60 10.57
N LEU A 94 -18.51 -21.36 11.06
CA LEU A 94 -19.50 -20.90 12.04
C LEU A 94 -20.94 -20.94 11.49
N MET A 95 -21.11 -20.74 10.18
CA MET A 95 -22.41 -20.87 9.51
C MET A 95 -22.84 -22.33 9.36
N GLU A 96 -21.91 -23.24 9.06
CA GLU A 96 -22.18 -24.68 8.96
C GLU A 96 -22.52 -25.29 10.32
N ASP A 97 -21.80 -24.90 11.37
CA ASP A 97 -22.02 -25.39 12.74
C ASP A 97 -23.32 -24.84 13.37
N ASN A 98 -23.90 -23.77 12.81
CA ASN A 98 -25.08 -23.09 13.39
C ASN A 98 -26.13 -22.75 12.32
N GLU A 99 -27.10 -23.65 12.14
CA GLU A 99 -28.24 -23.48 11.22
C GLU A 99 -29.04 -22.19 11.47
N MET A 100 -29.16 -21.74 12.74
CA MET A 100 -29.87 -20.49 13.08
C MET A 100 -29.12 -19.26 12.57
N LEU A 101 -27.78 -19.26 12.62
CA LEU A 101 -26.95 -18.17 12.10
C LEU A 101 -27.07 -18.08 10.56
N PHE A 102 -27.08 -19.23 9.88
CA PHE A 102 -27.29 -19.28 8.43
C PHE A 102 -28.65 -18.68 8.05
N LYS A 103 -29.73 -19.09 8.74
CA LYS A 103 -31.09 -18.59 8.48
C LYS A 103 -31.23 -17.09 8.77
N LEU A 104 -30.60 -16.58 9.83
CA LEU A 104 -30.55 -15.14 10.12
C LEU A 104 -29.84 -14.37 9.00
N LYS A 105 -28.74 -14.90 8.46
CA LYS A 105 -28.03 -14.28 7.33
C LYS A 105 -28.84 -14.30 6.05
N GLU A 106 -29.54 -15.39 5.77
CA GLU A 106 -30.47 -15.47 4.64
C GLU A 106 -31.56 -14.39 4.73
N MET A 107 -32.16 -14.20 5.91
CA MET A 107 -33.13 -13.12 6.14
C MET A 107 -32.53 -11.72 5.99
N GLU A 108 -31.29 -11.48 6.46
CA GLU A 108 -30.58 -10.20 6.23
C GLU A 108 -30.35 -9.94 4.73
N TYR A 109 -30.06 -10.97 3.93
CA TYR A 109 -29.94 -10.83 2.48
C TYR A 109 -31.28 -10.52 1.83
N VAL A 110 -32.36 -11.18 2.27
CA VAL A 110 -33.72 -10.90 1.79
C VAL A 110 -34.12 -9.46 2.11
N GLU A 111 -33.82 -8.96 3.30
CA GLU A 111 -34.04 -7.56 3.68
C GLU A 111 -33.27 -6.59 2.76
N LYS A 112 -31.98 -6.83 2.51
CA LYS A 112 -31.18 -6.02 1.57
C LYS A 112 -31.69 -6.04 0.14
N ILE A 113 -32.24 -7.18 -0.30
CA ILE A 113 -32.86 -7.31 -1.62
C ILE A 113 -34.17 -6.53 -1.66
N ALA A 114 -35.00 -6.66 -0.63
CA ALA A 114 -36.26 -5.93 -0.51
C ALA A 114 -36.04 -4.40 -0.46
N ASP A 115 -35.02 -3.93 0.27
CA ASP A 115 -34.64 -2.52 0.32
C ASP A 115 -34.22 -1.97 -1.06
N LYS A 116 -33.57 -2.79 -1.89
CA LYS A 116 -33.16 -2.40 -3.25
C LYS A 116 -34.29 -2.50 -4.27
N ILE A 117 -35.31 -3.30 -4.02
CA ILE A 117 -36.42 -3.54 -4.93
C ILE A 117 -37.67 -2.86 -4.34
N GLY A 118 -37.81 -1.56 -4.58
CA GLY A 118 -38.94 -0.76 -4.09
C GLY A 118 -40.29 -1.11 -4.71
N GLU A 119 -40.32 -1.74 -5.90
CA GLU A 119 -41.56 -2.22 -6.54
C GLU A 119 -41.25 -3.39 -7.49
N ILE A 120 -41.81 -4.58 -7.22
CA ILE A 120 -41.87 -5.66 -8.22
C ILE A 120 -43.22 -5.50 -8.94
N THR A 121 -43.24 -4.76 -10.05
CA THR A 121 -44.43 -4.70 -10.91
C THR A 121 -44.53 -6.01 -11.70
N VAL A 122 -45.29 -6.96 -11.17
CA VAL A 122 -45.59 -8.24 -11.85
C VAL A 122 -46.63 -7.99 -12.94
N ALA A 123 -46.18 -7.64 -14.15
CA ALA A 123 -47.02 -7.61 -15.34
C ALA A 123 -47.26 -9.06 -15.84
N GLY A 124 -48.13 -9.80 -15.16
CA GLY A 124 -48.43 -11.19 -15.51
C GLY A 124 -49.87 -11.56 -15.15
N ASN A 125 -50.68 -11.82 -16.18
CA ASN A 125 -52.08 -12.20 -16.09
C ASN A 125 -52.33 -13.35 -15.10
N GLY A 126 -52.81 -13.05 -13.89
CA GLY A 126 -53.58 -13.90 -12.97
C GLY A 126 -52.97 -15.22 -12.44
N GLN A 127 -52.28 -15.99 -13.28
CA GLN A 127 -51.82 -17.36 -13.01
C GLN A 127 -50.60 -17.43 -12.09
N ILE A 128 -49.81 -16.36 -12.00
CA ILE A 128 -48.59 -16.33 -11.16
C ILE A 128 -48.93 -16.04 -9.69
N ILE A 129 -50.06 -15.38 -9.42
CA ILE A 129 -50.52 -15.11 -8.05
C ILE A 129 -50.90 -16.43 -7.34
N ASP A 130 -51.49 -17.38 -8.08
CA ASP A 130 -51.79 -18.72 -7.55
C ASP A 130 -50.53 -19.55 -7.32
N GLN A 131 -49.50 -19.41 -8.16
CA GLN A 131 -48.21 -20.07 -7.96
C GLN A 131 -47.43 -19.49 -6.77
N LEU A 132 -47.48 -18.17 -6.56
CA LEU A 132 -46.88 -17.53 -5.38
C LEU A 132 -47.60 -17.93 -4.09
N LYS A 133 -48.94 -18.04 -4.11
CA LYS A 133 -49.68 -18.60 -2.97
C LYS A 133 -49.23 -20.03 -2.64
N GLY A 134 -48.92 -20.86 -3.63
CA GLY A 134 -48.40 -22.22 -3.42
C GLY A 134 -47.00 -22.28 -2.80
N ILE A 135 -46.15 -21.27 -3.02
CA ILE A 135 -44.80 -21.21 -2.44
C ILE A 135 -44.84 -20.64 -1.00
N PHE A 136 -45.75 -19.72 -0.72
CA PHE A 136 -45.85 -19.02 0.58
C PHE A 136 -46.89 -19.59 1.55
N THR A 137 -47.76 -20.52 1.12
CA THR A 137 -48.56 -21.30 2.07
C THR A 137 -47.88 -22.63 2.34
N PRO A 138 -47.48 -22.93 3.59
CA PRO A 138 -46.94 -24.23 3.92
C PRO A 138 -48.07 -25.25 3.70
N SER A 139 -47.82 -26.23 2.83
CA SER A 139 -48.68 -27.41 2.73
C SER A 139 -48.74 -28.05 4.11
N LYS A 140 -49.97 -28.31 4.59
CA LYS A 140 -50.26 -29.00 5.84
C LYS A 140 -49.58 -30.38 5.89
#